data_AF-A0A174FSG0-F1
#
_entry.id   AF-A0A174FSG0-F1
#
_cell.length_a   1.000
_cell.length_b   1.000
_cell.length_c   1.000
_cell.angle_alpha   90.00
_cell.angle_beta   90.00
_cell.angle_gamma   90.00
#
_symmetry.space_group_name_H-M   'P 1'
#
loop_
_entity.id
_entity.type
_entity.pdbx_description
1 polymer ?
#
loop_
_entity_poly.entity_id
_entity_poly.type
_entity_poly.pdbx_seq_one_letter_code
_entity_poly.pdbx_strand_id
1 'polypeptide(L)'
;MKKPAILIGCLSFLLLASCGVEDTAKSNTETTEILSDRTAESEKKETTAIEQRNELEWEQLLDYDSDRQRNLSELQVNLNDDAEEIRMMGQTVLDYLKAGDVDSAVATVTDASWMSVMLPKLVIGQRNYRTDSAEIPERITVISDELGQQYTALECGTEDGKAIYLEITPAEIHSFVCEWQDEKLQGTFSSEILRMEDGAYRKYEGIISADGKVQGSMRVSSGTLDMSAGALQAWQMRNTDLQVYEGEIDGDSETAVNAEQFGVYTMWE
;
A
#
# COMPACT_ATOMS: atom_id res chain seq x y z
N MET A 1 -11.06 -41.34 -42.94
CA MET A 1 -10.22 -40.47 -43.78
C MET A 1 -9.19 -39.81 -42.85
N LYS A 2 -8.04 -40.45 -42.63
CA LYS A 2 -6.68 -40.13 -43.14
C LYS A 2 -6.24 -38.66 -42.97
N LYS A 3 -5.20 -38.50 -42.12
CA LYS A 3 -4.38 -37.31 -41.82
C LYS A 3 -3.66 -36.74 -43.05
N PRO A 4 -3.05 -35.55 -42.90
CA PRO A 4 -1.58 -35.44 -42.88
C PRO A 4 -1.14 -34.71 -41.59
N ALA A 5 -0.12 -35.07 -40.80
CA ALA A 5 1.23 -35.55 -41.05
C ALA A 5 2.11 -34.57 -41.84
N ILE A 6 2.68 -33.58 -41.15
CA ILE A 6 3.98 -33.01 -41.51
C ILE A 6 4.88 -33.01 -40.25
N LEU A 7 6.08 -33.49 -40.50
CA LEU A 7 7.18 -33.87 -39.62
C LEU A 7 8.34 -32.92 -39.99
N ILE A 8 8.97 -32.26 -39.02
CA ILE A 8 10.32 -31.65 -39.05
C ILE A 8 10.61 -31.36 -37.57
N GLY A 9 11.68 -31.79 -36.91
CA GLY A 9 12.88 -32.54 -37.27
C GLY A 9 13.79 -32.41 -36.05
N CYS A 10 14.12 -33.53 -35.40
CA CYS A 10 15.10 -33.59 -34.32
C CYS A 10 16.45 -33.04 -34.79
N LEU A 11 17.09 -32.19 -33.99
CA LEU A 11 18.53 -32.03 -34.04
C LEU A 11 19.10 -32.14 -32.63
N SER A 12 19.60 -33.35 -32.35
CA SER A 12 20.52 -33.65 -31.26
C SER A 12 21.94 -33.53 -31.80
N PHE A 13 22.81 -32.76 -31.15
CA PHE A 13 24.27 -32.81 -31.28
C PHE A 13 24.81 -32.56 -29.85
N LEU A 14 25.28 -33.56 -29.12
CA LEU A 14 26.55 -34.32 -29.21
C LEU A 14 27.44 -33.92 -28.02
N LEU A 15 27.56 -34.86 -27.07
CA LEU A 15 28.55 -34.87 -25.99
C LEU A 15 29.96 -34.81 -26.59
N LEU A 16 30.82 -33.99 -26.00
CA LEU A 16 32.27 -34.17 -26.05
C LEU A 16 32.78 -34.51 -24.65
N ALA A 17 32.95 -35.81 -24.42
CA ALA A 17 33.92 -36.30 -23.46
C ALA A 17 35.28 -36.36 -24.15
N SER A 18 36.31 -35.81 -23.50
CA SER A 18 37.71 -36.00 -23.85
C SER A 18 38.40 -36.60 -22.62
N CYS A 19 38.67 -37.91 -22.69
CA CYS A 19 39.54 -38.63 -21.77
C CYS A 19 41.02 -38.51 -22.17
N GLY A 20 41.89 -38.57 -21.16
CA GLY A 20 43.28 -39.01 -21.24
C GLY A 20 44.28 -37.85 -21.27
N VAL A 21 45.36 -37.83 -20.49
CA VAL A 21 46.15 -38.95 -19.97
C VAL A 21 46.78 -38.59 -18.62
N GLU A 22 46.82 -39.59 -17.74
CA GLU A 22 47.46 -39.62 -16.42
C GLU A 22 48.98 -39.38 -16.51
N ASP A 23 49.58 -38.79 -15.46
CA ASP A 23 50.85 -39.31 -14.99
C ASP A 23 51.00 -39.21 -13.46
N THR A 24 51.41 -40.35 -12.92
CA THR A 24 51.54 -40.77 -11.53
C THR A 24 52.66 -40.09 -10.74
N ALA A 25 52.47 -39.87 -9.43
CA ALA A 25 53.22 -40.55 -8.36
C ALA A 25 53.05 -39.91 -6.95
N LYS A 26 52.63 -40.76 -5.98
CA LYS A 26 53.13 -40.97 -4.59
C LYS A 26 53.17 -39.74 -3.64
N SER A 27 52.83 -39.77 -2.34
CA SER A 27 52.54 -40.81 -1.35
C SER A 27 52.34 -40.10 0.01
N ASN A 28 51.42 -40.61 0.84
CA ASN A 28 51.31 -40.49 2.32
C ASN A 28 51.07 -39.11 2.98
N THR A 29 49.96 -38.99 3.72
CA THR A 29 49.94 -39.17 5.20
C THR A 29 48.48 -39.07 5.67
N GLU A 30 47.98 -40.15 6.29
CA GLU A 30 46.75 -40.15 7.07
C GLU A 30 46.87 -39.10 8.18
N THR A 31 46.04 -38.06 8.11
CA THR A 31 45.68 -37.29 9.29
C THR A 31 44.17 -37.42 9.43
N THR A 32 43.76 -38.35 10.29
CA THR A 32 42.44 -38.33 10.91
C THR A 32 42.32 -37.04 11.71
N GLU A 33 41.87 -35.96 11.05
CA GLU A 33 41.31 -34.83 11.76
C GLU A 33 39.98 -35.28 12.37
N ILE A 34 39.98 -35.28 13.69
CA ILE A 34 38.81 -35.42 14.53
C ILE A 34 37.85 -34.30 14.08
N LEU A 35 36.84 -34.66 13.30
CA LEU A 35 35.65 -33.84 13.08
C LEU A 35 35.00 -33.62 14.44
N SER A 36 35.44 -32.57 15.10
CA SER A 36 34.78 -31.99 16.25
C SER A 36 33.41 -31.53 15.76
N ASP A 37 32.41 -32.28 16.17
CA ASP A 37 30.99 -32.01 16.07
C ASP A 37 30.70 -30.71 16.84
N ARG A 38 31.06 -29.59 16.22
CA ARG A 38 30.58 -28.27 16.59
C ARG A 38 29.46 -27.96 15.64
N THR A 39 28.27 -28.49 15.95
CA THR A 39 27.02 -27.81 15.67
C THR A 39 27.13 -26.40 16.23
N ALA A 40 27.67 -25.49 15.42
CA ALA A 40 27.34 -24.10 15.55
C ALA A 40 25.86 -24.03 15.20
N GLU A 41 24.99 -24.05 16.22
CA GLU A 41 23.75 -23.29 16.16
C GLU A 41 24.18 -21.85 15.86
N SER A 42 24.33 -21.55 14.57
CA SER A 42 24.25 -20.20 14.10
C SER A 42 22.84 -19.78 14.50
N GLU A 43 22.73 -18.99 15.56
CA GLU A 43 21.53 -18.19 15.79
C GLU A 43 21.24 -17.51 14.46
N LYS A 44 20.22 -18.02 13.75
CA LYS A 44 19.81 -17.48 12.47
C LYS A 44 19.34 -16.07 12.80
N LYS A 45 20.21 -15.08 12.58
CA LYS A 45 19.90 -13.66 12.80
C LYS A 45 18.55 -13.44 12.12
N GLU A 46 17.56 -13.05 12.92
CA GLU A 46 16.22 -12.76 12.42
C GLU A 46 16.39 -11.69 11.33
N THR A 47 15.96 -12.02 10.12
CA THR A 47 16.05 -11.10 8.98
C THR A 47 15.10 -9.95 9.26
N THR A 48 15.58 -8.72 9.11
CA THR A 48 14.75 -7.52 9.29
C THR A 48 13.63 -7.48 8.25
N ALA A 49 12.54 -6.78 8.53
CA ALA A 49 11.42 -6.67 7.59
C ALA A 49 11.88 -6.14 6.22
N ILE A 50 12.81 -5.19 6.18
CA ILE A 50 13.35 -4.66 4.92
C ILE A 50 14.24 -5.68 4.19
N GLU A 51 15.05 -6.46 4.90
CA GLU A 51 15.84 -7.55 4.28
C GLU A 51 14.91 -8.60 3.67
N GLN A 52 13.86 -9.00 4.39
CA GLN A 52 12.83 -9.95 3.89
C GLN A 52 12.12 -9.40 2.65
N ARG A 53 11.68 -8.13 2.69
CA ARG A 53 11.01 -7.50 1.55
C ARG A 53 11.92 -7.50 0.32
N ASN A 54 13.16 -7.06 0.48
CA ASN A 54 14.10 -6.93 -0.64
C ASN A 54 14.42 -8.30 -1.28
N GLU A 55 14.50 -9.37 -0.48
CA GLU A 55 14.66 -10.74 -0.99
C GLU A 55 13.43 -11.19 -1.80
N LEU A 56 12.23 -11.02 -1.24
CA LEU A 56 10.98 -11.37 -1.92
C LEU A 56 10.77 -10.55 -3.20
N GLU A 57 10.99 -9.24 -3.17
CA GLU A 57 10.87 -8.39 -4.36
C GLU A 57 11.87 -8.80 -5.45
N TRP A 58 13.10 -9.14 -5.08
CA TRP A 58 14.10 -9.59 -6.03
C TRP A 58 13.67 -10.85 -6.75
N GLU A 59 13.15 -11.84 -6.02
CA GLU A 59 12.60 -13.04 -6.63
C GLU A 59 11.35 -12.74 -7.48
N GLN A 60 10.46 -11.85 -7.01
CA GLN A 60 9.25 -11.44 -7.74
C GLN A 60 9.57 -10.81 -9.10
N LEU A 61 10.70 -10.10 -9.20
CA LEU A 61 11.19 -9.53 -10.46
C LEU A 61 11.73 -10.59 -11.43
N LEU A 62 12.16 -11.75 -10.92
CA LEU A 62 12.67 -12.86 -11.75
C LEU A 62 11.51 -13.71 -12.28
N ASP A 63 10.58 -14.09 -11.40
CA ASP A 63 9.35 -14.76 -11.74
C ASP A 63 8.18 -14.24 -10.91
N TYR A 64 7.06 -13.94 -11.57
CA TYR A 64 5.86 -13.56 -10.84
C TYR A 64 5.28 -14.80 -10.13
N ASP A 65 5.10 -14.69 -8.82
CA ASP A 65 4.43 -15.69 -8.00
C ASP A 65 3.36 -15.04 -7.09
N SER A 66 2.18 -15.65 -7.02
CA SER A 66 1.05 -15.11 -6.27
C SER A 66 1.18 -15.31 -4.75
N ASP A 67 1.84 -16.38 -4.30
CA ASP A 67 2.09 -16.58 -2.88
C ASP A 67 3.13 -15.57 -2.40
N ARG A 68 4.15 -15.29 -3.22
CA ARG A 68 5.13 -14.25 -2.95
C ARG A 68 4.50 -12.85 -2.94
N GLN A 69 3.59 -12.57 -3.87
CA GLN A 69 2.82 -11.32 -3.87
C GLN A 69 2.00 -11.16 -2.58
N ARG A 70 1.35 -12.24 -2.11
CA ARG A 70 0.65 -12.23 -0.81
C ARG A 70 1.62 -11.96 0.34
N ASN A 71 2.77 -12.65 0.38
CA ASN A 71 3.76 -12.44 1.45
C ASN A 71 4.27 -10.98 1.47
N LEU A 72 4.47 -10.37 0.30
CA LEU A 72 4.82 -8.95 0.18
C LEU A 72 3.69 -8.04 0.71
N SER A 73 2.43 -8.38 0.45
CA SER A 73 1.28 -7.61 0.94
C SER A 73 1.07 -7.66 2.45
N GLU A 74 1.57 -8.69 3.14
CA GLU A 74 1.47 -8.82 4.60
C GLU A 74 2.65 -8.13 5.33
N LEU A 75 3.74 -7.84 4.61
CA LEU A 75 4.96 -7.32 5.19
C LEU A 75 4.88 -5.80 5.39
N GLN A 76 5.16 -5.35 6.61
CA GLN A 76 5.23 -3.94 6.97
C GLN A 76 6.67 -3.54 7.29
N VAL A 77 7.19 -2.54 6.58
CA VAL A 77 8.55 -2.02 6.76
C VAL A 77 8.49 -0.67 7.49
N ASN A 78 9.42 -0.42 8.42
CA ASN A 78 9.55 0.93 8.99
C ASN A 78 10.06 1.86 7.89
N LEU A 79 9.33 2.95 7.61
CA LEU A 79 9.69 3.92 6.58
C LEU A 79 11.13 4.47 6.77
N ASN A 80 11.57 4.57 8.02
CA ASN A 80 12.91 5.07 8.36
C ASN A 80 14.06 4.12 7.96
N ASP A 81 13.76 2.83 7.80
CA ASP A 81 14.74 1.81 7.44
C ASP A 81 14.99 1.76 5.92
N ASP A 82 14.14 2.39 5.10
CA ASP A 82 14.21 2.34 3.65
C ASP A 82 15.17 3.38 3.04
N ALA A 83 15.36 3.29 1.72
CA ALA A 83 16.19 4.22 0.97
C ALA A 83 15.76 5.68 1.16
N GLU A 84 16.74 6.60 1.15
CA GLU A 84 16.54 8.03 1.40
C GLU A 84 15.38 8.63 0.61
N GLU A 85 15.30 8.32 -0.69
CA GLU A 85 14.28 8.86 -1.59
C GLU A 85 12.86 8.43 -1.20
N ILE A 86 12.68 7.15 -0.84
CA ILE A 86 11.41 6.61 -0.34
C ILE A 86 11.06 7.26 0.99
N ARG A 87 12.03 7.34 1.91
CA ARG A 87 11.82 7.93 3.23
C ARG A 87 11.40 9.40 3.12
N MET A 88 12.10 10.19 2.29
CA MET A 88 11.76 11.59 2.09
C MET A 88 10.38 11.77 1.46
N MET A 89 10.03 10.97 0.44
CA MET A 89 8.73 11.04 -0.23
C MET A 89 7.59 10.66 0.73
N GLY A 90 7.73 9.53 1.43
CA GLY A 90 6.78 9.07 2.43
C GLY A 90 6.64 10.05 3.61
N GLN A 91 7.75 10.61 4.10
CA GLN A 91 7.70 11.57 5.19
C GLN A 91 7.03 12.88 4.75
N THR A 92 7.30 13.34 3.52
CA THR A 92 6.68 14.56 2.97
C THR A 92 5.16 14.46 2.96
N VAL A 93 4.60 13.34 2.49
CA VAL A 93 3.14 13.17 2.47
C VAL A 93 2.56 13.05 3.89
N LEU A 94 3.25 12.36 4.81
CA LEU A 94 2.83 12.28 6.21
C LEU A 94 2.86 13.65 6.89
N ASP A 95 3.87 14.48 6.61
CA ASP A 95 3.98 15.83 7.18
C ASP A 95 2.82 16.73 6.70
N TYR A 96 2.41 16.63 5.43
CA TYR A 96 1.22 17.32 4.94
C TYR A 96 -0.05 16.87 5.67
N LEU A 97 -0.25 15.55 5.84
CA LEU A 97 -1.41 15.03 6.56
C LEU A 97 -1.40 15.44 8.05
N LYS A 98 -0.24 15.42 8.71
CA LYS A 98 -0.09 15.89 10.11
C LYS A 98 -0.55 17.33 10.29
N ALA A 99 -0.21 18.18 9.32
CA ALA A 99 -0.62 19.58 9.27
C ALA A 99 -2.10 19.79 8.83
N GLY A 100 -2.81 18.72 8.48
CA GLY A 100 -4.17 18.78 7.93
C GLY A 100 -4.25 19.28 6.49
N ASP A 101 -3.11 19.33 5.77
CA ASP A 101 -3.02 19.77 4.38
C ASP A 101 -3.25 18.59 3.41
N VAL A 102 -4.50 18.16 3.34
CA VAL A 102 -4.93 17.07 2.44
C VAL A 102 -4.68 17.42 0.97
N ASP A 103 -4.74 18.70 0.59
CA ASP A 103 -4.57 19.13 -0.80
C ASP A 103 -3.13 18.92 -1.29
N SER A 104 -2.15 19.26 -0.46
CA SER A 104 -0.74 18.98 -0.76
C SER A 104 -0.45 17.48 -0.76
N ALA A 105 -1.05 16.72 0.16
CA ALA A 105 -0.90 15.26 0.16
C ALA A 105 -1.45 14.61 -1.12
N VAL A 106 -2.65 15.00 -1.57
CA VAL A 106 -3.22 14.56 -2.85
C VAL A 106 -2.33 14.97 -4.02
N ALA A 107 -1.78 16.19 -4.01
CA ALA A 107 -0.85 16.65 -5.05
C ALA A 107 0.42 15.79 -5.11
N THR A 108 0.99 15.41 -3.98
CA THR A 108 2.18 14.54 -3.92
C THR A 108 1.88 13.13 -4.44
N VAL A 109 0.78 12.52 -4.01
CA VAL A 109 0.44 11.13 -4.39
C VAL A 109 0.03 11.02 -5.86
N THR A 110 -0.62 12.05 -6.40
CA THR A 110 -1.03 12.08 -7.82
C THR A 110 0.07 12.53 -8.77
N ASP A 111 1.23 12.96 -8.25
CA ASP A 111 2.39 13.28 -9.07
C ASP A 111 2.96 12.01 -9.71
N ALA A 112 3.45 12.14 -10.96
CA ALA A 112 3.98 11.02 -11.73
C ALA A 112 5.19 10.34 -11.08
N SER A 113 5.92 11.04 -10.19
CA SER A 113 7.05 10.48 -9.47
C SER A 113 6.66 9.51 -8.35
N TRP A 114 5.46 9.65 -7.76
CA TRP A 114 5.04 8.90 -6.55
C TRP A 114 5.26 7.39 -6.71
N MET A 115 4.66 6.78 -7.72
CA MET A 115 4.74 5.34 -7.94
C MET A 115 6.16 4.89 -8.27
N SER A 116 6.91 5.68 -9.04
CA SER A 116 8.28 5.35 -9.41
C SER A 116 9.25 5.36 -8.22
N VAL A 117 8.95 6.19 -7.21
CA VAL A 117 9.73 6.31 -5.98
C VAL A 117 9.27 5.29 -4.94
N MET A 118 7.97 5.25 -4.64
CA MET A 118 7.42 4.45 -3.54
C MET A 118 7.27 2.97 -3.86
N LEU A 119 7.13 2.61 -5.14
CA LEU A 119 7.05 1.23 -5.63
C LEU A 119 8.07 0.98 -6.76
N PRO A 120 9.38 1.24 -6.51
CA PRO A 120 10.40 1.17 -7.53
C PRO A 120 10.55 -0.27 -8.05
N LYS A 121 10.68 -0.39 -9.38
CA LYS A 121 10.95 -1.63 -10.13
C LYS A 121 9.80 -2.64 -10.19
N LEU A 122 8.81 -2.58 -9.31
CA LEU A 122 7.64 -3.46 -9.35
C LEU A 122 6.58 -2.89 -10.30
N VAL A 123 6.29 -3.63 -11.38
CA VAL A 123 5.17 -3.32 -12.28
C VAL A 123 3.84 -3.75 -11.66
N ILE A 124 3.87 -4.87 -10.93
CA ILE A 124 2.77 -5.41 -10.14
C ILE A 124 3.37 -5.66 -8.75
N GLY A 125 2.74 -5.16 -7.69
CA GLY A 125 3.33 -5.18 -6.37
C GLY A 125 2.56 -4.38 -5.34
N GLN A 126 2.89 -4.62 -4.07
CA GLN A 126 2.42 -3.84 -2.94
C GLN A 126 3.57 -3.59 -1.99
N ARG A 127 3.61 -2.40 -1.40
CA ARG A 127 4.49 -2.07 -0.28
C ARG A 127 3.69 -1.41 0.82
N ASN A 128 3.94 -1.86 2.04
CA ASN A 128 3.34 -1.31 3.25
C ASN A 128 4.43 -0.72 4.14
N TYR A 129 4.22 0.52 4.57
CA TYR A 129 5.09 1.25 5.45
C TYR A 129 4.38 1.60 6.74
N ARG A 130 5.14 1.62 7.83
CA ARG A 130 4.73 2.18 9.12
C ARG A 130 5.82 3.11 9.67
N THR A 131 5.47 3.99 10.61
CA THR A 131 6.46 4.70 11.44
C THR A 131 6.31 4.28 12.91
N ASP A 132 7.25 4.70 13.77
CA ASP A 132 7.23 4.39 15.21
C ASP A 132 6.32 5.33 16.03
N SER A 133 5.38 6.03 15.39
CA SER A 133 4.47 6.98 16.05
C SER A 133 3.55 6.29 17.06
N ALA A 134 3.30 6.94 18.21
CA ALA A 134 2.91 6.26 19.45
C ALA A 134 1.45 6.47 19.92
N GLU A 135 0.54 6.96 19.09
CA GLU A 135 -0.89 7.04 19.48
C GLU A 135 -1.86 6.74 18.33
N ILE A 136 -1.62 7.32 17.16
CA ILE A 136 -2.33 6.97 15.91
C ILE A 136 -1.30 6.35 14.96
N PRO A 137 -1.52 5.13 14.45
CA PRO A 137 -0.61 4.50 13.51
C PRO A 137 -0.42 5.36 12.25
N GLU A 138 0.83 5.62 11.88
CA GLU A 138 1.14 6.22 10.59
C GLU A 138 1.44 5.12 9.60
N ARG A 139 0.63 5.00 8.55
CA ARG A 139 0.74 3.92 7.56
C ARG A 139 0.68 4.46 6.14
N ILE A 140 1.43 3.81 5.25
CA ILE A 140 1.39 4.07 3.81
C ILE A 140 1.30 2.72 3.08
N THR A 141 0.28 2.54 2.26
CA THR A 141 0.18 1.47 1.27
C THR A 141 0.33 2.03 -0.12
N VAL A 142 1.16 1.38 -0.94
CA VAL A 142 1.25 1.66 -2.37
C VAL A 142 1.12 0.36 -3.13
N ILE A 143 0.17 0.30 -4.08
CA ILE A 143 -0.16 -0.90 -4.85
C ILE A 143 -0.14 -0.57 -6.34
N SER A 144 0.40 -1.49 -7.13
CA SER A 144 0.14 -1.63 -8.56
C SER A 144 -0.41 -3.02 -8.80
N ASP A 145 -1.66 -3.14 -9.24
CA ASP A 145 -2.32 -4.43 -9.43
C ASP A 145 -1.98 -5.10 -10.77
N GLU A 146 -2.51 -6.30 -11.00
CA GLU A 146 -2.27 -7.07 -12.24
C GLU A 146 -2.78 -6.38 -13.51
N LEU A 147 -3.69 -5.40 -13.38
CA LEU A 147 -4.22 -4.59 -14.47
C LEU A 147 -3.41 -3.30 -14.68
N GLY A 148 -2.36 -3.07 -13.88
CA GLY A 148 -1.56 -1.86 -13.86
C GLY A 148 -2.28 -0.66 -13.22
N GLN A 149 -3.35 -0.92 -12.48
CA GLN A 149 -4.05 0.11 -11.73
C GLN A 149 -3.27 0.41 -10.45
N GLN A 150 -3.24 1.70 -10.10
CA GLN A 150 -2.41 2.21 -9.02
C GLN A 150 -3.31 2.68 -7.88
N TYR A 151 -2.95 2.28 -6.67
CA TYR A 151 -3.69 2.60 -5.46
C TYR A 151 -2.72 3.08 -4.40
N THR A 152 -3.15 4.06 -3.62
CA THR A 152 -2.41 4.53 -2.46
C THR A 152 -3.37 4.77 -1.32
N ALA A 153 -3.04 4.26 -0.15
CA ALA A 153 -3.73 4.58 1.10
C ALA A 153 -2.76 5.07 2.15
N LEU A 154 -3.21 6.06 2.89
CA LEU A 154 -2.44 6.76 3.91
C LEU A 154 -3.30 6.87 5.16
N GLU A 155 -2.67 6.65 6.31
CA GLU A 155 -3.27 6.90 7.62
C GLU A 155 -2.26 7.67 8.46
N CYS A 156 -2.74 8.70 9.15
CA CYS A 156 -1.89 9.54 9.97
C CYS A 156 -2.69 10.21 11.08
N GLY A 157 -2.06 10.39 12.23
CA GLY A 157 -2.53 11.31 13.25
C GLY A 157 -2.16 12.75 12.91
N THR A 158 -3.07 13.69 13.15
CA THR A 158 -2.82 15.13 13.00
C THR A 158 -2.26 15.74 14.29
N GLU A 159 -1.65 16.91 14.17
CA GLU A 159 -1.19 17.68 15.33
C GLU A 159 -2.35 18.11 16.27
N ASP A 160 -3.58 18.18 15.76
CA ASP A 160 -4.79 18.55 16.51
C ASP A 160 -5.57 17.35 17.10
N GLY A 161 -4.98 16.14 17.09
CA GLY A 161 -5.56 14.96 17.75
C GLY A 161 -6.68 14.28 16.95
N LYS A 162 -6.63 14.37 15.62
CA LYS A 162 -7.54 13.66 14.71
C LYS A 162 -6.78 12.57 13.99
N ALA A 163 -7.50 11.55 13.53
CA ALA A 163 -7.01 10.62 12.54
C ALA A 163 -7.45 11.09 11.15
N ILE A 164 -6.54 11.05 10.19
CA ILE A 164 -6.79 11.26 8.77
C ILE A 164 -6.51 9.96 8.04
N TYR A 165 -7.43 9.59 7.16
CA TYR A 165 -7.31 8.55 6.16
C TYR A 165 -7.42 9.21 4.79
N LEU A 166 -6.50 8.88 3.89
CA LEU A 166 -6.53 9.33 2.51
C LEU A 166 -6.32 8.13 1.61
N GLU A 167 -7.29 7.86 0.73
CA GLU A 167 -7.22 6.82 -0.29
C GLU A 167 -7.33 7.46 -1.68
N ILE A 168 -6.48 7.01 -2.59
CA ILE A 168 -6.49 7.41 -3.99
C ILE A 168 -6.45 6.13 -4.82
N THR A 169 -7.53 5.91 -5.56
CA THR A 169 -7.72 4.77 -6.47
C THR A 169 -7.98 5.28 -7.88
N PRO A 170 -8.02 4.41 -8.90
CA PRO A 170 -8.48 4.80 -10.23
C PRO A 170 -9.95 5.25 -10.26
N ALA A 171 -10.73 4.86 -9.26
CA ALA A 171 -12.16 5.16 -9.19
C ALA A 171 -12.45 6.46 -8.42
N GLU A 172 -11.67 6.80 -7.39
CA GLU A 172 -11.94 7.96 -6.53
C GLU A 172 -10.71 8.48 -5.75
N ILE A 173 -10.79 9.75 -5.35
CA ILE A 173 -10.05 10.28 -4.19
C ILE A 173 -11.03 10.28 -3.03
N HIS A 174 -10.63 9.67 -1.92
CA HIS A 174 -11.40 9.64 -0.69
C HIS A 174 -10.54 10.14 0.48
N SER A 175 -11.03 11.13 1.21
CA SER A 175 -10.40 11.60 2.44
C SER A 175 -11.40 11.52 3.58
N PHE A 176 -11.00 10.92 4.69
CA PHE A 176 -11.77 10.85 5.92
C PHE A 176 -10.95 11.42 7.07
N VAL A 177 -11.56 12.30 7.86
CA VAL A 177 -10.96 12.93 9.03
C VAL A 177 -11.91 12.79 10.20
N CYS A 178 -11.44 12.26 11.33
CA CYS A 178 -12.25 12.16 12.54
C CYS A 178 -11.40 12.39 13.79
N GLU A 179 -12.02 12.93 14.82
CA GLU A 179 -11.43 12.96 16.16
C GLU A 179 -11.02 11.55 16.63
N TRP A 180 -9.83 11.46 17.23
CA TRP A 180 -9.32 10.23 17.82
C TRP A 180 -9.30 10.37 19.34
N GLN A 181 -10.16 9.66 20.03
CA GLN A 181 -10.32 9.74 21.49
C GLN A 181 -10.53 8.35 22.05
N ASP A 182 -9.88 8.02 23.16
CA ASP A 182 -9.97 6.71 23.82
C ASP A 182 -9.71 5.52 22.85
N GLU A 183 -8.69 5.65 22.00
CA GLU A 183 -8.30 4.66 20.99
C GLU A 183 -9.38 4.33 19.95
N LYS A 184 -10.30 5.29 19.71
CA LYS A 184 -11.42 5.15 18.78
C LYS A 184 -11.62 6.40 17.94
N LEU A 185 -12.14 6.20 16.73
CA LEU A 185 -12.71 7.26 15.89
C LEU A 185 -14.08 7.66 16.46
N GLN A 186 -14.13 8.77 17.17
CA GLN A 186 -15.36 9.28 17.78
C GLN A 186 -15.31 10.81 17.91
N GLY A 187 -16.47 11.45 17.78
CA GLY A 187 -16.59 12.91 17.74
C GLY A 187 -16.86 13.42 16.33
N THR A 188 -16.44 14.64 16.04
CA THR A 188 -16.68 15.27 14.74
C THR A 188 -15.93 14.53 13.64
N PHE A 189 -16.57 14.31 12.50
CA PHE A 189 -15.93 13.77 11.31
C PHE A 189 -16.26 14.56 10.05
N SER A 190 -15.39 14.43 9.05
CA SER A 190 -15.57 14.87 7.68
C SER A 190 -15.13 13.75 6.74
N SER A 191 -15.95 13.41 5.75
CA SER A 191 -15.64 12.45 4.70
C SER A 191 -15.87 13.07 3.33
N GLU A 192 -14.87 13.09 2.47
CA GLU A 192 -14.88 13.72 1.15
C GLU A 192 -14.54 12.70 0.07
N ILE A 193 -15.45 12.50 -0.87
CA ILE A 193 -15.31 11.55 -1.97
C ILE A 193 -15.43 12.29 -3.28
N LEU A 194 -14.43 12.17 -4.15
CA LEU A 194 -14.45 12.60 -5.55
C LEU A 194 -14.34 11.38 -6.46
N ARG A 195 -15.40 11.09 -7.21
CA ARG A 195 -15.40 10.02 -8.20
C ARG A 195 -14.70 10.46 -9.49
N MET A 196 -13.74 9.68 -9.95
CA MET A 196 -12.92 9.95 -11.14
C MET A 196 -13.70 9.84 -12.45
N GLU A 197 -14.71 8.96 -12.50
CA GLU A 197 -15.48 8.67 -13.73
C GLU A 197 -16.24 9.89 -14.27
N ASP A 198 -16.89 10.64 -13.37
CA ASP A 198 -17.83 11.70 -13.76
C ASP A 198 -17.68 12.98 -12.94
N GLY A 199 -16.70 13.06 -12.04
CA GLY A 199 -16.48 14.22 -11.18
C GLY A 199 -17.54 14.41 -10.10
N ALA A 200 -18.39 13.40 -9.83
CA ALA A 200 -19.33 13.48 -8.73
C ALA A 200 -18.57 13.63 -7.41
N TYR A 201 -18.89 14.68 -6.67
CA TYR A 201 -18.27 14.99 -5.39
C TYR A 201 -19.32 14.99 -4.28
N ARG A 202 -18.95 14.40 -3.14
CA ARG A 202 -19.74 14.42 -1.91
C ARG A 202 -18.85 14.67 -0.71
N LYS A 203 -19.30 15.54 0.18
CA LYS A 203 -18.75 15.76 1.51
C LYS A 203 -19.82 15.47 2.55
N TYR A 204 -19.48 14.63 3.52
CA TYR A 204 -20.30 14.32 4.68
C TYR A 204 -19.63 14.89 5.92
N GLU A 205 -20.38 15.62 6.74
CA GLU A 205 -19.93 16.17 8.02
C GLU A 205 -20.94 15.78 9.08
N GLY A 206 -20.47 15.32 10.24
CA GLY A 206 -21.36 14.88 11.32
C GLY A 206 -20.59 14.44 12.56
N ILE A 207 -21.26 13.66 13.41
CA ILE A 207 -20.70 13.12 14.66
C ILE A 207 -20.78 11.60 14.65
N ILE A 208 -19.65 10.94 14.95
CA ILE A 208 -19.56 9.50 15.22
C ILE A 208 -19.55 9.28 16.74
N SER A 209 -20.36 8.34 17.23
CA SER A 209 -20.36 7.93 18.63
C SER A 209 -19.22 6.96 18.94
N ALA A 210 -18.95 6.73 20.24
CA ALA A 210 -17.98 5.73 20.71
C ALA A 210 -18.26 4.29 20.23
N ASP A 211 -19.49 4.03 19.76
CA ASP A 211 -19.94 2.75 19.22
C ASP A 211 -19.87 2.70 17.67
N GLY A 212 -19.25 3.71 17.04
CA GLY A 212 -19.02 3.77 15.58
C GLY A 212 -20.25 4.18 14.75
N LYS A 213 -21.31 4.69 15.39
CA LYS A 213 -22.55 5.10 14.74
C LYS A 213 -22.57 6.60 14.47
N VAL A 214 -23.03 6.99 13.29
CA VAL A 214 -23.32 8.40 13.02
C VAL A 214 -24.62 8.80 13.73
N GLN A 215 -24.61 9.96 14.38
CA GLN A 215 -25.74 10.43 15.20
C GLN A 215 -25.92 11.94 15.13
N GLY A 216 -27.14 12.39 15.39
CA GLY A 216 -27.49 13.81 15.44
C GLY A 216 -27.43 14.46 14.06
N SER A 217 -27.04 15.74 14.01
CA SER A 217 -27.05 16.50 12.77
C SER A 217 -25.97 16.02 11.81
N MET A 218 -26.37 15.79 10.56
CA MET A 218 -25.49 15.47 9.46
C MET A 218 -25.68 16.49 8.35
N ARG A 219 -24.56 16.97 7.83
CA ARG A 219 -24.49 17.87 6.68
C ARG A 219 -23.88 17.14 5.50
N VAL A 220 -24.55 17.21 4.36
CA VAL A 220 -24.08 16.64 3.09
C VAL A 220 -23.94 17.77 2.08
N SER A 221 -22.73 18.00 1.61
CA SER A 221 -22.48 18.87 0.46
C SER A 221 -22.22 18.02 -0.76
N SER A 222 -22.84 18.33 -1.90
CA SER A 222 -22.69 17.54 -3.11
C SER A 222 -22.71 18.40 -4.37
N GLY A 223 -22.03 17.92 -5.40
CA GLY A 223 -21.94 18.58 -6.68
C GLY A 223 -21.25 17.72 -7.73
N THR A 224 -20.98 18.32 -8.88
CA THR A 224 -20.18 17.71 -9.95
C THR A 224 -19.06 18.67 -10.27
N LEU A 225 -17.82 18.22 -10.12
CA LEU A 225 -16.62 19.03 -10.36
C LEU A 225 -16.20 18.93 -11.82
N ASP A 226 -15.59 20.01 -12.33
CA ASP A 226 -15.01 20.00 -13.66
C ASP A 226 -13.68 19.23 -13.67
N MET A 227 -13.70 18.05 -14.28
CA MET A 227 -12.54 17.16 -14.42
C MET A 227 -11.67 17.49 -15.65
N SER A 228 -12.02 18.52 -16.44
CA SER A 228 -11.36 18.83 -17.73
C SER A 228 -9.86 19.11 -17.60
N ALA A 229 -9.43 19.60 -16.44
CA ALA A 229 -8.04 19.89 -16.13
C ALA A 229 -7.36 18.85 -15.22
N GLY A 230 -8.03 17.72 -14.99
CA GLY A 230 -7.55 16.59 -14.19
C GLY A 230 -8.07 16.56 -12.75
N ALA A 231 -7.93 15.40 -12.12
CA ALA A 231 -8.47 15.12 -10.79
C ALA A 231 -7.91 16.03 -9.68
N LEU A 232 -6.60 16.33 -9.72
CA LEU A 232 -5.98 17.21 -8.73
C LEU A 232 -6.59 18.63 -8.75
N GLN A 233 -6.77 19.20 -9.94
CA GLN A 233 -7.35 20.54 -10.05
C GLN A 233 -8.83 20.54 -9.63
N ALA A 234 -9.59 19.51 -10.03
CA ALA A 234 -10.96 19.34 -9.58
C ALA A 234 -11.03 19.26 -8.05
N TRP A 235 -10.19 18.43 -7.43
CA TRP A 235 -10.08 18.29 -5.97
C TRP A 235 -9.79 19.64 -5.29
N GLN A 236 -8.81 20.40 -5.75
CA GLN A 236 -8.47 21.71 -5.18
C GLN A 236 -9.61 22.75 -5.29
N MET A 237 -10.50 22.59 -6.28
CA MET A 237 -11.64 23.50 -6.49
C MET A 237 -12.96 23.01 -5.86
N ARG A 238 -12.95 21.85 -5.20
CA ARG A 238 -14.15 21.12 -4.73
C ARG A 238 -15.10 21.92 -3.84
N ASN A 239 -14.62 22.95 -3.17
CA ASN A 239 -15.40 23.79 -2.25
C ASN A 239 -16.25 24.88 -2.95
N THR A 240 -16.40 24.81 -4.27
CA THR A 240 -17.14 25.81 -5.07
C THR A 240 -18.49 25.26 -5.53
N ASP A 241 -19.55 26.06 -5.42
CA ASP A 241 -20.88 25.78 -5.99
C ASP A 241 -21.53 24.43 -5.59
N LEU A 242 -21.38 24.01 -4.33
CA LEU A 242 -22.00 22.80 -3.80
C LEU A 242 -23.44 23.01 -3.34
N GLN A 243 -24.30 22.02 -3.61
CA GLN A 243 -25.61 21.91 -2.98
C GLN A 243 -25.46 21.31 -1.58
N VAL A 244 -26.04 21.98 -0.59
CA VAL A 244 -25.94 21.59 0.82
C VAL A 244 -27.29 21.08 1.31
N TYR A 245 -27.27 19.90 1.95
CA TYR A 245 -28.40 19.28 2.61
C TYR A 245 -28.06 19.06 4.08
N GLU A 246 -29.02 19.30 4.96
CA GLU A 246 -28.90 19.05 6.39
C GLU A 246 -30.02 18.11 6.83
N GLY A 247 -29.69 17.15 7.69
CA GLY A 247 -30.62 16.18 8.23
C GLY A 247 -30.24 15.77 9.65
N GLU A 248 -31.17 15.14 10.35
CA GLU A 248 -30.94 14.56 11.67
C GLU A 248 -30.96 13.03 11.55
N ILE A 249 -29.95 12.38 12.12
CA ILE A 249 -29.89 10.92 12.26
C ILE A 249 -30.31 10.56 13.67
N ASP A 250 -31.45 9.89 13.77
CA ASP A 250 -31.96 9.35 15.02
C ASP A 250 -31.11 8.16 15.48
N GLY A 251 -30.55 8.26 16.68
CA GLY A 251 -29.71 7.23 17.28
C GLY A 251 -30.44 5.91 17.56
N ASP A 252 -31.78 5.94 17.57
CA ASP A 252 -32.66 4.78 17.77
C ASP A 252 -33.18 4.17 16.45
N SER A 253 -32.68 4.60 15.29
CA SER A 253 -33.12 4.06 14.00
C SER A 253 -32.78 2.56 13.84
N GLU A 254 -33.72 1.77 13.34
CA GLU A 254 -33.53 0.33 13.08
C GLU A 254 -32.42 0.06 12.04
N THR A 255 -32.11 1.05 11.20
CA THR A 255 -31.01 1.01 10.22
C THR A 255 -29.92 1.97 10.66
N ALA A 256 -29.01 1.49 11.50
CA ALA A 256 -27.86 2.29 11.93
C ALA A 256 -27.02 2.73 10.72
N VAL A 257 -26.69 4.01 10.67
CA VAL A 257 -25.72 4.55 9.71
C VAL A 257 -24.35 4.45 10.35
N ASN A 258 -23.49 3.59 9.80
CA ASN A 258 -22.17 3.31 10.36
C ASN A 258 -21.09 4.16 9.67
N ALA A 259 -20.02 4.48 10.40
CA ALA A 259 -18.89 5.23 9.87
C ALA A 259 -18.28 4.58 8.61
N GLU A 260 -18.28 3.24 8.54
CA GLU A 260 -17.83 2.44 7.40
C GLU A 260 -18.52 2.85 6.07
N GLN A 261 -19.78 3.27 6.13
CA GLN A 261 -20.54 3.70 4.93
C GLN A 261 -20.04 5.03 4.36
N PHE A 262 -19.23 5.75 5.12
CA PHE A 262 -18.56 6.98 4.71
C PHE A 262 -17.08 6.76 4.44
N GLY A 263 -16.69 5.51 4.20
CA GLY A 263 -15.32 5.13 3.85
C GLY A 263 -14.37 5.04 5.04
N VAL A 264 -14.88 4.85 6.27
CA VAL A 264 -14.03 4.30 7.34
C VAL A 264 -13.78 2.83 7.04
N TYR A 265 -12.99 2.57 6.00
CA TYR A 265 -12.35 1.30 5.78
C TYR A 265 -10.93 1.47 6.25
N THR A 266 -10.63 0.90 7.41
CA THR A 266 -9.27 0.46 7.69
C THR A 266 -8.94 -0.53 6.56
N MET A 267 -8.18 -0.10 5.54
CA MET A 267 -7.56 -0.99 4.52
C MET A 267 -6.61 -2.05 5.14
N TRP A 268 -6.69 -2.22 6.46
CA TRP A 268 -5.72 -2.80 7.36
C TRP A 268 -6.38 -3.66 8.45
N GLU A 269 -7.73 -3.80 8.43
CA GLU A 269 -8.50 -4.75 9.25
C GLU A 269 -9.12 -5.87 8.40
#